data_AF-A0A1V4QSK6-F1
#
_entry.id   AF-A0A1V4QSK6-F1
#
_cell.length_a   1.000
_cell.length_b   1.000
_cell.length_c   1.000
_cell.angle_alpha   90.00
_cell.angle_beta   90.00
_cell.angle_gamma   90.00
#
_symmetry.space_group_name_H-M   'P 1'
#
loop_
_entity.id
_entity.type
_entity.pdbx_description
1 polymer ?
#
loop_
_entity_poly.entity_id
_entity_poly.type
_entity_poly.pdbx_seq_one_letter_code
_entity_poly.pdbx_strand_id
1 'polypeptide(L)'
;MKVRGRDPGRDEPELPCHGFTAFYDPSVPAEAIVDRWDYELSCRWYPGDSFPAVWPNFGAGVMAAFLGAELHPDGRTVWFKPPGELRAADIHFRYDPDNPWLSRIKDICRAAMQRWGGPVQVAMTDLGGTLDVLSTFRPGEQLLLDLYDHPGEVERLT
;
A
#
# COMPACT_ATOMS: atom_id res chain seq x y z
N MET A 1 22.92 0.42 5.57
CA MET A 1 23.20 0.55 4.11
C MET A 1 23.08 -0.83 3.49
N LYS A 2 22.41 -0.99 2.34
CA LYS A 2 22.30 -2.28 1.63
C LYS A 2 23.18 -2.20 0.37
N VAL A 3 23.96 -3.24 0.07
CA VAL A 3 24.87 -3.27 -1.08
C VAL A 3 24.39 -4.31 -2.08
N ARG A 4 24.32 -3.97 -3.38
CA ARG A 4 23.92 -4.90 -4.45
C ARG A 4 25.13 -5.70 -4.97
N GLY A 5 24.87 -6.81 -5.67
CA GLY A 5 25.90 -7.58 -6.39
C GLY A 5 26.22 -8.94 -5.76
N ARG A 6 25.42 -9.39 -4.78
CA ARG A 6 25.50 -10.76 -4.28
C ARG A 6 24.84 -11.70 -5.29
N ASP A 7 25.46 -12.84 -5.56
CA ASP A 7 24.84 -13.92 -6.34
C ASP A 7 23.77 -14.63 -5.49
N PRO A 8 22.49 -14.64 -5.90
CA PRO A 8 21.42 -15.34 -5.19
C PRO A 8 21.48 -16.87 -5.33
N GLY A 9 22.31 -17.41 -6.23
CA GLY A 9 22.47 -18.86 -6.44
C GLY A 9 21.26 -19.53 -7.09
N ARG A 10 20.39 -18.75 -7.74
CA ARG A 10 19.19 -19.21 -8.45
C ARG A 10 18.84 -18.24 -9.58
N ASP A 11 18.06 -18.72 -10.54
CA ASP A 11 17.59 -17.89 -11.66
C ASP A 11 16.60 -16.81 -11.21
N GLU A 12 16.55 -15.74 -11.99
CA GLU A 12 15.63 -14.63 -11.79
C GLU A 12 14.18 -15.04 -12.08
N PRO A 13 13.21 -14.78 -11.17
CA PRO A 13 11.80 -15.02 -11.46
C PRO A 13 11.31 -14.16 -12.63
N GLU A 14 10.49 -14.75 -13.52
CA GLU A 14 9.91 -14.06 -14.68
C GLU A 14 9.03 -12.85 -14.30
N LEU A 15 8.44 -12.89 -13.11
CA LEU A 15 7.61 -11.80 -12.60
C LEU A 15 8.45 -10.52 -12.48
N PRO A 16 8.08 -9.40 -13.13
CA PRO A 16 8.84 -8.17 -13.05
C PRO A 16 8.87 -7.62 -11.63
N CYS A 17 9.95 -6.94 -11.24
CA CYS A 17 10.00 -6.20 -9.99
C CYS A 17 9.30 -4.84 -10.14
N HIS A 18 8.30 -4.55 -9.32
CA HIS A 18 7.65 -3.24 -9.27
C HIS A 18 8.05 -2.45 -8.02
N GLY A 19 8.07 -1.12 -8.13
CA GLY A 19 8.28 -0.23 -6.98
C GLY A 19 7.06 -0.17 -6.06
N PHE A 20 5.86 -0.25 -6.63
CA PHE A 20 4.59 -0.38 -5.91
C PHE A 20 4.02 -1.78 -6.16
N THR A 21 3.60 -2.46 -5.10
CA THR A 21 3.04 -3.81 -5.23
C THR A 21 1.63 -3.79 -5.79
N ALA A 22 0.95 -2.64 -5.66
CA ALA A 22 -0.32 -2.38 -6.32
C ALA A 22 -0.26 -2.48 -7.85
N PHE A 23 0.94 -2.51 -8.45
CA PHE A 23 1.10 -2.63 -9.91
C PHE A 23 0.95 -4.07 -10.41
N TYR A 24 1.08 -5.05 -9.51
CA TYR A 24 0.78 -6.42 -9.88
C TYR A 24 -0.72 -6.57 -10.13
N ASP A 25 -1.05 -7.23 -11.23
CA ASP A 25 -2.43 -7.63 -11.50
C ASP A 25 -2.99 -8.44 -10.31
N PRO A 26 -4.26 -8.24 -9.92
CA PRO A 26 -4.87 -8.98 -8.82
C PRO A 26 -4.80 -10.50 -8.95
N SER A 27 -4.70 -11.04 -10.17
CA SER A 27 -4.57 -12.48 -10.45
C SER A 27 -3.19 -13.05 -10.09
N VAL A 28 -2.16 -12.22 -9.93
CA VAL A 28 -0.81 -12.69 -9.56
C VAL A 28 -0.87 -13.29 -8.14
N PRO A 29 -0.40 -14.52 -7.90
CA PRO A 29 -0.40 -15.09 -6.56
C PRO A 29 0.48 -14.31 -5.58
N ALA A 30 0.09 -14.23 -4.31
CA ALA A 30 0.87 -13.56 -3.27
C ALA A 30 2.28 -14.18 -3.14
N GLU A 31 2.37 -15.49 -3.26
CA GLU A 31 3.60 -16.27 -3.18
C GLU A 31 4.57 -15.92 -4.30
N ALA A 32 4.07 -15.63 -5.51
CA ALA A 32 4.89 -15.21 -6.64
C ALA A 32 5.51 -13.82 -6.42
N ILE A 33 4.74 -12.89 -5.85
CA ILE A 33 5.24 -11.56 -5.45
C ILE A 33 6.33 -11.70 -4.38
N VAL A 34 6.08 -12.53 -3.37
CA VAL A 34 7.02 -12.76 -2.27
C VAL A 34 8.29 -13.47 -2.77
N ASP A 35 8.18 -14.44 -3.67
CA ASP A 35 9.35 -15.06 -4.31
C ASP A 35 10.16 -14.04 -5.12
N ARG A 36 9.49 -13.10 -5.78
CA ARG A 36 10.18 -12.01 -6.47
C ARG A 36 10.92 -11.09 -5.50
N TRP A 37 10.32 -10.73 -4.37
CA TRP A 37 11.00 -9.97 -3.33
C TRP A 37 12.18 -10.72 -2.72
N ASP A 38 12.04 -12.01 -2.51
CA ASP A 38 13.10 -12.85 -1.97
C ASP A 38 14.34 -12.89 -2.87
N TYR A 39 14.14 -12.98 -4.18
CA TYR A 39 15.23 -12.82 -5.16
C TYR A 39 15.93 -11.47 -5.00
N GLU A 40 15.17 -10.37 -4.97
CA GLU A 40 15.71 -9.02 -4.80
C GLU A 40 16.49 -8.83 -3.51
N LEU A 41 16.02 -9.43 -2.41
CA LEU A 41 16.72 -9.40 -1.12
C LEU A 41 17.99 -10.25 -1.15
N SER A 42 17.99 -11.38 -1.86
CA SER A 42 19.11 -12.30 -1.99
C SER A 42 20.24 -11.75 -2.85
N CYS A 43 19.94 -10.87 -3.81
CA CYS A 43 20.91 -10.11 -4.60
C CYS A 43 21.68 -9.03 -3.81
N ARG A 44 21.43 -8.92 -2.49
CA ARG A 44 21.97 -7.89 -1.62
C ARG A 44 22.78 -8.47 -0.46
N TRP A 45 23.77 -7.70 -0.02
CA TRP A 45 24.47 -7.89 1.24
C TRP A 45 24.11 -6.78 2.23
N TYR A 46 24.02 -7.15 3.50
CA TYR A 46 23.55 -6.32 4.61
C TYR A 46 24.67 -6.18 5.67
N PRO A 47 25.61 -5.24 5.50
CA PRO A 47 26.69 -5.01 6.45
C PRO A 47 26.21 -4.35 7.75
N GLY A 48 26.96 -4.57 8.83
CA GLY A 48 26.69 -3.99 10.16
C GLY A 48 25.31 -4.38 10.67
N ASP A 49 24.58 -3.40 11.23
CA ASP A 49 23.23 -3.61 11.78
C ASP A 49 22.12 -3.48 10.72
N SER A 50 22.45 -3.53 9.42
CA SER A 50 21.44 -3.56 8.38
C SER A 50 20.86 -4.97 8.22
N PHE A 51 19.58 -5.03 7.85
CA PHE A 51 18.85 -6.28 7.70
C PHE A 51 17.88 -6.22 6.51
N PRO A 52 17.48 -7.38 5.96
CA PRO A 52 16.47 -7.44 4.90
C PRO A 52 15.11 -7.01 5.44
N ALA A 53 14.45 -6.15 4.67
CA ALA A 53 13.13 -5.65 4.98
C ALA A 53 12.40 -5.37 3.67
N VAL A 54 11.09 -5.63 3.67
CA VAL A 54 10.18 -5.30 2.59
C VAL A 54 9.07 -4.39 3.08
N TRP A 55 8.58 -3.58 2.14
CA TRP A 55 7.45 -2.70 2.36
C TRP A 55 6.43 -3.00 1.27
N PRO A 56 5.21 -3.46 1.62
CA PRO A 56 4.20 -3.79 0.63
C PRO A 56 3.87 -2.64 -0.32
N ASN A 57 3.97 -1.37 0.10
CA ASN A 57 3.90 -0.19 -0.77
C ASN A 57 2.74 -0.20 -1.79
N PHE A 58 1.52 0.02 -1.29
CA PHE A 58 0.30 0.11 -2.12
C PHE A 58 -0.09 1.55 -2.50
N GLY A 59 0.72 2.55 -2.14
CA GLY A 59 0.46 3.95 -2.41
C GLY A 59 0.06 4.71 -1.15
N ALA A 60 0.59 5.93 -1.00
CA ALA A 60 0.59 6.68 0.26
C ALA A 60 -0.80 6.84 0.90
N GLY A 61 -1.87 6.82 0.10
CA GLY A 61 -3.26 6.96 0.53
C GLY A 61 -4.11 5.69 0.42
N VAL A 62 -3.52 4.47 0.46
CA VAL A 62 -4.29 3.22 0.28
C VAL A 62 -5.44 3.04 1.28
N MET A 63 -5.41 3.71 2.44
CA MET A 63 -6.55 3.72 3.34
C MET A 63 -7.81 4.29 2.67
N ALA A 64 -7.70 5.22 1.73
CA ALA A 64 -8.84 5.67 0.94
C ALA A 64 -9.48 4.51 0.16
N ALA A 65 -8.69 3.57 -0.37
CA ALA A 65 -9.21 2.38 -1.05
C ALA A 65 -9.91 1.42 -0.08
N PHE A 66 -9.47 1.34 1.18
CA PHE A 66 -10.17 0.58 2.22
C PHE A 66 -11.52 1.21 2.59
N LEU A 67 -11.66 2.52 2.35
CA LEU A 67 -12.84 3.32 2.65
C LEU A 67 -13.75 3.57 1.43
N GLY A 68 -13.49 2.87 0.32
CA GLY A 68 -14.37 2.88 -0.86
C GLY A 68 -13.90 3.77 -2.01
N ALA A 69 -12.70 4.35 -1.96
CA ALA A 69 -12.09 4.96 -3.14
C ALA A 69 -11.62 3.86 -4.12
N GLU A 70 -11.63 4.18 -5.41
CA GLU A 70 -11.06 3.33 -6.44
C GLU A 70 -9.54 3.51 -6.49
N LEU A 71 -8.81 2.40 -6.52
CA LEU A 71 -7.35 2.36 -6.63
C LEU A 71 -6.95 2.21 -8.11
N HIS A 72 -6.15 3.14 -8.62
CA HIS A 72 -5.72 3.25 -10.01
C HIS A 72 -4.20 3.34 -10.14
N PRO A 73 -3.49 2.23 -10.40
CA PRO A 73 -2.06 2.26 -10.74
C PRO A 73 -1.83 2.90 -12.11
N ASP A 74 -0.88 3.83 -12.24
CA ASP A 74 -0.55 4.47 -13.54
C ASP A 74 0.85 4.13 -14.08
N GLY A 75 1.56 3.20 -13.42
CA GLY A 75 2.94 2.81 -13.75
C GLY A 75 4.01 3.73 -13.17
N ARG A 76 3.64 4.89 -12.60
CA ARG A 76 4.54 5.81 -11.89
C ARG A 76 4.16 5.96 -10.42
N THR A 77 2.87 5.93 -10.12
CA THR A 77 2.27 6.04 -8.79
C THR A 77 0.95 5.28 -8.74
N VAL A 78 0.31 5.30 -7.56
CA VAL A 78 -1.03 4.80 -7.33
C VAL A 78 -1.94 5.97 -7.00
N TRP A 79 -3.01 6.15 -7.77
CA TRP A 79 -4.02 7.17 -7.55
C TRP A 79 -5.24 6.59 -6.86
N PHE A 80 -5.88 7.39 -6.01
CA PHE A 80 -7.13 7.05 -5.36
C PHE A 80 -8.19 8.04 -5.81
N LYS A 81 -9.33 7.53 -6.27
CA LYS A 81 -10.43 8.36 -6.77
C LYS A 81 -11.71 8.08 -6.00
N PRO A 82 -12.47 9.10 -5.61
CA PRO A 82 -13.73 8.86 -4.95
C PRO A 82 -14.75 8.26 -5.93
N PRO A 83 -15.74 7.52 -5.43
CA PRO A 83 -16.81 6.95 -6.26
C PRO A 83 -17.72 8.03 -6.89
N GLY A 84 -17.61 9.29 -6.45
CA GLY A 84 -18.33 10.43 -6.98
C GLY A 84 -18.05 11.69 -6.17
N GLU A 85 -18.73 12.79 -6.51
CA GLU A 85 -18.70 14.01 -5.72
C GLU A 85 -19.54 13.83 -4.45
N LEU A 86 -18.93 14.06 -3.28
CA LEU A 86 -19.56 13.88 -1.98
C LEU A 86 -19.49 15.18 -1.17
N ARG A 87 -20.53 15.46 -0.37
CA ARG A 87 -20.47 16.49 0.68
C ARG A 87 -19.97 15.84 1.97
N ALA A 88 -19.25 16.57 2.82
CA ALA A 88 -18.75 16.04 4.09
C ALA A 88 -19.85 15.34 4.92
N ALA A 89 -21.03 15.95 5.02
CA ALA A 89 -22.18 15.40 5.75
C ALA A 89 -22.68 14.04 5.23
N ASP A 90 -22.46 13.73 3.95
CA ASP A 90 -22.91 12.47 3.33
C ASP A 90 -21.83 11.36 3.42
N ILE A 91 -20.61 11.70 3.85
CA ILE A 91 -19.52 10.74 3.99
C ILE A 91 -19.66 9.99 5.32
N HIS A 92 -19.70 8.67 5.25
CA HIS A 92 -19.72 7.78 6.41
C HIS A 92 -18.75 6.62 6.20
N PHE A 93 -17.52 6.80 6.66
CA PHE A 93 -16.51 5.75 6.63
C PHE A 93 -16.88 4.58 7.53
N ARG A 94 -16.68 3.36 7.02
CA ARG A 94 -16.88 2.11 7.75
C ARG A 94 -15.72 1.18 7.44
N TYR A 95 -15.21 0.52 8.46
CA TYR A 95 -14.24 -0.54 8.27
C TYR A 95 -14.92 -1.74 7.60
N ASP A 96 -14.38 -2.14 6.46
CA ASP A 96 -14.78 -3.33 5.73
C ASP A 96 -13.65 -4.38 5.84
N PRO A 97 -13.83 -5.46 6.65
CA PRO A 97 -12.81 -6.50 6.78
C PRO A 97 -12.59 -7.29 5.49
N ASP A 98 -13.58 -7.31 4.60
CA ASP A 98 -13.61 -8.07 3.36
C ASP A 98 -13.20 -7.22 2.14
N ASN A 99 -12.78 -5.95 2.37
CA ASN A 99 -12.32 -5.07 1.32
C ASN A 99 -11.21 -5.76 0.49
N PRO A 100 -11.31 -5.76 -0.86
CA PRO A 100 -10.42 -6.55 -1.71
C PRO A 100 -8.95 -6.14 -1.59
N TRP A 101 -8.66 -4.84 -1.43
CA TRP A 101 -7.29 -4.35 -1.28
C TRP A 101 -6.72 -4.68 0.10
N LEU A 102 -7.53 -4.55 1.15
CA LEU A 102 -7.12 -4.93 2.49
C LEU A 102 -6.83 -6.44 2.58
N SER A 103 -7.72 -7.27 2.03
CA SER A 103 -7.54 -8.73 1.96
C SER A 103 -6.28 -9.09 1.17
N ARG A 104 -6.08 -8.46 0.01
CA ARG A 104 -4.90 -8.67 -0.83
C ARG A 104 -3.60 -8.35 -0.09
N ILE A 105 -3.53 -7.23 0.61
CA ILE A 105 -2.35 -6.84 1.40
C ILE A 105 -2.11 -7.84 2.54
N LYS A 106 -3.17 -8.24 3.25
CA LYS A 106 -3.08 -9.26 4.31
C LYS A 106 -2.53 -10.58 3.77
N ASP A 107 -2.98 -11.02 2.59
CA ASP A 107 -2.56 -12.27 1.98
C ASP A 107 -1.08 -12.23 1.57
N ILE A 108 -0.63 -11.14 0.95
CA ILE A 108 0.79 -10.93 0.62
C ILE A 108 1.66 -10.91 1.88
N CYS A 109 1.25 -10.17 2.92
CA CYS A 109 1.96 -10.15 4.19
C CYS A 109 2.00 -11.53 4.85
N ARG A 110 0.91 -12.30 4.78
CA ARG A 110 0.84 -13.67 5.32
C ARG A 110 1.79 -14.60 4.58
N ALA A 111 1.80 -14.56 3.25
CA ALA A 111 2.73 -15.34 2.43
C ALA A 111 4.20 -14.98 2.73
N ALA A 112 4.50 -13.69 2.91
CA ALA A 112 5.83 -13.21 3.28
C ALA A 112 6.28 -13.75 4.65
N MET A 113 5.41 -13.65 5.66
CA MET A 113 5.69 -14.16 7.00
C MET A 113 5.91 -15.68 6.99
N GLN A 114 5.11 -16.42 6.23
CA GLN A 114 5.24 -17.88 6.08
C GLN A 114 6.54 -18.27 5.36
N ARG A 115 6.90 -17.56 4.28
CA ARG A 115 8.12 -17.86 3.52
C ARG A 115 9.37 -17.66 4.36
N TRP A 116 9.47 -16.52 5.04
CA TRP A 116 10.73 -16.16 5.69
C TRP A 116 10.83 -16.73 7.10
N GLY A 117 9.75 -16.78 7.88
CA GLY A 117 9.79 -17.31 9.25
C GLY A 117 10.61 -16.45 10.24
N GLY A 118 10.74 -15.14 9.97
CA GLY A 118 11.39 -14.17 10.88
C GLY A 118 12.69 -13.45 10.47
N PRO A 119 13.55 -13.92 9.54
CA PRO A 119 14.81 -13.26 9.19
C PRO A 119 14.64 -12.00 8.33
N VAL A 120 13.44 -11.74 7.81
CA VAL A 120 13.11 -10.56 7.00
C VAL A 120 11.99 -9.79 7.68
N GLN A 121 12.16 -8.48 7.84
CA GLN A 121 11.11 -7.61 8.37
C GLN A 121 10.05 -7.34 7.30
N VAL A 122 8.80 -7.71 7.57
CA VAL A 122 7.64 -7.31 6.77
C VAL A 122 7.03 -6.04 7.38
N ALA A 123 7.19 -4.90 6.71
CA ALA A 123 6.60 -3.65 7.18
C ALA A 123 5.09 -3.56 6.84
N MET A 124 4.40 -2.61 7.47
CA MET A 124 3.02 -2.26 7.11
C MET A 124 3.01 -1.41 5.84
N THR A 125 1.96 -1.53 5.02
CA THR A 125 1.75 -0.56 3.94
C THR A 125 1.55 0.84 4.52
N ASP A 126 1.97 1.83 3.74
CA ASP A 126 1.53 3.21 3.79
C ASP A 126 0.02 3.28 3.99
N LEU A 127 -0.45 4.14 4.89
CA LEU A 127 -1.87 4.32 5.20
C LEU A 127 -2.36 5.74 4.87
N GLY A 128 -1.46 6.73 4.93
CA GLY A 128 -1.78 8.14 4.74
C GLY A 128 -2.20 8.82 6.05
N GLY A 129 -2.18 10.15 6.05
CA GLY A 129 -2.75 10.95 7.14
C GLY A 129 -4.27 11.00 7.03
N THR A 130 -4.98 11.12 8.14
CA THR A 130 -6.46 11.10 8.14
C THR A 130 -7.05 12.21 7.26
N LEU A 131 -6.49 13.42 7.30
CA LEU A 131 -6.91 14.52 6.43
C LEU A 131 -6.53 14.32 4.96
N ASP A 132 -5.41 13.66 4.69
CA ASP A 132 -4.98 13.30 3.32
C ASP A 132 -5.95 12.27 2.71
N VAL A 133 -6.36 11.28 3.50
CA VAL A 133 -7.40 10.31 3.12
C VAL A 133 -8.73 11.01 2.85
N LEU A 134 -9.17 11.92 3.71
CA LEU A 134 -10.39 12.70 3.49
C LEU A 134 -10.30 13.55 2.22
N SER A 135 -9.13 14.12 1.91
CA SER A 135 -8.91 14.92 0.70
C SER A 135 -9.13 14.14 -0.59
N THR A 136 -9.07 12.80 -0.55
CA THR A 136 -9.46 11.94 -1.68
C THR A 136 -10.97 12.02 -1.97
N PHE A 137 -11.79 12.07 -0.91
CA PHE A 137 -13.26 12.09 -1.02
C PHE A 137 -13.84 13.51 -1.15
N ARG A 138 -13.11 14.50 -0.64
CA ARG A 138 -13.48 15.91 -0.67
C ARG A 138 -12.28 16.76 -1.08
N PRO A 139 -11.94 16.84 -2.38
CA PRO A 139 -10.67 17.43 -2.79
C PRO A 139 -10.67 18.97 -2.80
N GLY A 140 -9.49 19.54 -2.57
CA GLY A 140 -9.17 20.94 -2.86
C GLY A 140 -10.01 21.96 -2.08
N GLU A 141 -10.55 22.95 -2.79
CA GLU A 141 -11.31 24.07 -2.22
C GLU A 141 -12.50 23.61 -1.37
N GLN A 142 -13.12 22.48 -1.72
CA GLN A 142 -14.28 21.97 -1.00
C GLN A 142 -13.94 21.57 0.44
N LEU A 143 -12.82 20.88 0.67
CA LEU A 143 -12.37 20.55 2.02
C LEU A 143 -11.87 21.78 2.77
N LEU A 144 -11.26 22.74 2.08
CA LEU A 144 -10.85 24.00 2.71
C LEU A 144 -12.05 24.81 3.22
N LEU A 145 -13.14 24.85 2.45
CA LEU A 145 -14.39 25.47 2.89
C LEU A 145 -15.03 24.67 4.02
N ASP A 146 -15.08 23.34 3.93
CA ASP A 146 -15.65 22.50 5.00
C ASP A 146 -14.85 22.63 6.31
N LEU A 147 -13.52 22.81 6.26
CA LEU A 147 -12.69 23.09 7.45
C LEU A 147 -13.05 24.42 8.12
N TYR A 148 -13.53 25.40 7.37
CA TYR A 148 -13.89 26.72 7.88
C TYR A 148 -15.37 26.79 8.31
N ASP A 149 -16.28 26.40 7.41
CA ASP A 149 -17.73 26.51 7.60
C ASP A 149 -18.30 25.37 8.46
N HIS A 150 -17.71 24.17 8.40
CA HIS A 150 -18.21 22.95 9.03
C HIS A 150 -17.11 22.11 9.71
N PRO A 151 -16.24 22.68 10.58
CA PRO A 151 -15.10 21.99 11.15
C PRO A 151 -15.46 20.71 11.92
N GLY A 152 -16.64 20.67 12.56
CA GLY A 152 -17.12 19.47 13.25
C GLY A 152 -17.44 18.29 12.32
N GLU A 153 -17.84 18.55 11.08
CA GLU A 153 -18.02 17.47 10.08
C GLU A 153 -16.68 16.92 9.60
N VAL A 154 -15.65 17.77 9.51
CA VAL A 154 -14.30 17.32 9.19
C VAL A 154 -13.72 16.50 10.34
N GLU A 155 -13.86 16.96 11.58
CA GLU A 155 -13.43 16.23 12.79
C GLU A 155 -14.14 14.86 12.90
N ARG A 156 -15.43 14.77 12.54
CA ARG A 156 -16.15 13.49 12.50
C ARG A 156 -15.54 12.47 11.53
N LEU A 157 -14.84 12.95 10.49
CA LEU A 157 -14.30 12.13 9.40
C LEU A 157 -12.81 11.78 9.55
N THR A 158 -12.11 12.39 10.53
CA THR A 158 -10.65 12.25 10.71
C THR A 158 -10.28 11.76 12.10
#